data_AF-A4ET84-F1
#
_entry.id   AF-A4ET84-F1
#
_cell.length_a   1.000
_cell.length_b   1.000
_cell.length_c   1.000
_cell.angle_alpha   90.00
_cell.angle_beta   90.00
_cell.angle_gamma   90.00
#
_symmetry.space_group_name_H-M   'P 1'
#
loop_
_entity.id
_entity.type
_entity.pdbx_description
1 polymer ?
#
loop_
_entity_poly.entity_id
_entity_poly.type
_entity_poly.pdbx_seq_one_letter_code
_entity_poly.pdbx_strand_id
1 'polypeptide(L)'
;MDISSFVPTFYQTFFSICPSARALFPDDMLALEEKMLASFTHLAESVEGSARLDKLLSALGEKHQNMEVSDLHFEGFVTSFIETLATALGPEWNNECEQAWQSFLTHVADKMNFSISPH
;
A
#
# COMPACT_ATOMS: atom_id res chain seq x y z
N MET A 1 7.71 16.68 -1.74
CA MET A 1 7.18 16.30 -0.41
C MET A 1 8.35 15.73 0.42
N ASP A 2 8.41 15.92 1.73
CA ASP A 2 9.39 15.20 2.57
C ASP A 2 8.88 13.76 2.79
N ILE A 3 9.76 12.76 2.74
CA ILE A 3 9.39 11.35 2.93
C ILE A 3 8.75 11.12 4.31
N SER A 4 9.11 11.94 5.30
CA SER A 4 8.51 11.96 6.63
C SER A 4 7.01 12.30 6.62
N SER A 5 6.54 13.02 5.60
CA SER A 5 5.12 13.40 5.42
C SER A 5 4.35 12.48 4.48
N PHE A 6 5.02 11.52 3.83
CA PHE A 6 4.39 10.61 2.88
C PHE A 6 3.33 9.74 3.56
N VAL A 7 3.68 9.04 4.64
CA VAL A 7 2.77 8.08 5.30
C VAL A 7 1.53 8.76 5.91
N PRO A 8 1.64 9.90 6.62
CA PRO A 8 0.46 10.64 7.07
C PRO A 8 -0.46 11.08 5.92
N THR A 9 0.14 11.58 4.83
CA THR A 9 -0.63 12.01 3.65
C THR A 9 -1.33 10.81 3.00
N PHE A 10 -0.64 9.68 2.89
CA PHE A 10 -1.19 8.44 2.39
C PHE A 10 -2.44 8.01 3.18
N TYR A 11 -2.36 7.97 4.51
CA TYR A 11 -3.52 7.59 5.33
C TYR A 11 -4.67 8.58 5.24
N GLN A 12 -4.38 9.87 5.12
CA GLN A 12 -5.42 10.88 4.87
C GLN A 12 -6.13 10.63 3.53
N THR A 13 -5.38 10.39 2.46
CA THR A 13 -5.93 10.04 1.14
C THR A 13 -6.71 8.74 1.18
N PHE A 14 -6.18 7.71 1.86
CA PHE A 14 -6.81 6.40 1.97
C PHE A 14 -8.17 6.48 2.67
N PHE A 15 -8.25 7.17 3.81
CA PHE A 15 -9.53 7.33 4.51
C PHE A 15 -10.50 8.29 3.81
N SER A 16 -10.00 9.17 2.95
CA SER A 16 -10.85 9.98 2.07
C SER A 16 -11.49 9.14 0.95
N ILE A 17 -10.73 8.24 0.33
CA ILE A 17 -11.20 7.35 -0.74
C ILE A 17 -12.06 6.21 -0.18
N CYS A 18 -11.65 5.64 0.94
CA CYS A 18 -12.28 4.48 1.56
C CYS A 18 -12.60 4.75 3.05
N PRO A 19 -13.65 5.55 3.35
CA PRO A 19 -13.97 5.92 4.73
C PRO A 19 -14.29 4.72 5.64
N SER A 20 -14.81 3.63 5.09
CA SER A 20 -15.11 2.39 5.84
C SER A 20 -13.85 1.75 6.41
N ALA A 21 -12.69 1.94 5.78
CA ALA A 21 -11.43 1.36 6.24
C ALA A 21 -11.02 1.91 7.61
N ARG A 22 -11.38 3.15 7.96
CA ARG A 22 -10.93 3.81 9.20
C ARG A 22 -11.22 3.01 10.46
N ALA A 23 -12.33 2.25 10.49
CA ALA A 23 -12.72 1.42 11.63
C ALA A 23 -11.77 0.24 11.89
N LEU A 24 -10.95 -0.14 10.90
CA LEU A 24 -9.95 -1.21 11.01
C LEU A 24 -8.63 -0.72 11.64
N PHE A 25 -8.50 0.59 11.86
CA PHE A 25 -7.27 1.22 12.32
C PHE A 25 -7.42 1.75 13.75
N PRO A 26 -6.34 1.72 14.56
CA PRO A 26 -6.36 2.30 15.90
C PRO A 26 -6.57 3.82 15.84
N ASP A 27 -6.87 4.44 16.99
CA ASP A 27 -6.93 5.89 17.10
C ASP A 27 -5.55 6.55 17.10
N ASP A 28 -4.56 5.87 17.70
CA ASP A 28 -3.16 6.29 17.66
C ASP A 28 -2.49 5.69 16.42
N MET A 29 -2.27 6.54 15.42
CA MET A 29 -1.68 6.17 14.13
C MET A 29 -0.14 6.26 14.13
N LEU A 30 0.50 6.95 15.08
CA LEU A 30 1.94 7.24 15.00
C LEU A 30 2.78 5.96 14.92
N ALA A 31 2.53 5.01 15.81
CA ALA A 31 3.23 3.73 15.82
C ALA A 31 2.92 2.85 14.59
N LEU A 32 1.79 3.11 13.91
CA LEU A 32 1.42 2.40 12.70
C LEU A 32 2.11 3.00 11.47
N GLU A 33 2.21 4.33 11.41
CA GLU A 33 2.90 5.03 10.33
C GLU A 33 4.38 4.61 10.23
N GLU A 34 5.07 4.51 11.38
CA GLU A 34 6.46 4.01 11.44
C GLU A 34 6.57 2.57 10.91
N LYS A 35 5.63 1.70 11.29
CA LYS A 35 5.59 0.31 10.81
C LYS A 35 5.36 0.24 9.31
N MET A 36 4.46 1.06 8.78
CA MET A 36 4.20 1.11 7.34
C MET A 36 5.42 1.54 6.54
N LEU A 37 6.12 2.59 6.99
CA LEU A 37 7.33 3.04 6.32
C LEU A 37 8.37 1.92 6.26
N ALA A 38 8.61 1.23 7.38
CA ALA A 38 9.52 0.10 7.43
C ALA A 38 9.09 -1.05 6.53
N SER A 39 7.79 -1.37 6.47
CA SER A 39 7.24 -2.38 5.56
C SER A 39 7.44 -2.01 4.10
N PHE A 40 7.21 -0.76 3.72
CA PHE A 40 7.42 -0.30 2.34
C PHE A 40 8.89 -0.32 1.94
N THR A 41 9.80 0.12 2.82
CA THR A 41 11.24 0.01 2.56
C THR A 41 11.65 -1.43 2.33
N HIS A 42 11.20 -2.36 3.19
CA HIS A 42 11.51 -3.77 3.04
C HIS A 42 10.91 -4.38 1.75
N LEU A 43 9.71 -3.93 1.35
CA LEU A 43 9.09 -4.35 0.09
C LEU A 43 9.86 -3.81 -1.13
N ALA A 44 10.29 -2.55 -1.11
CA ALA A 44 11.08 -1.94 -2.17
C ALA A 44 12.48 -2.56 -2.31
N GLU A 45 13.09 -2.98 -1.19
CA GLU A 45 14.37 -3.69 -1.17
C GLU A 45 14.25 -5.16 -1.58
N SER A 46 13.06 -5.74 -1.47
CA SER A 46 12.83 -7.12 -1.86
C SER A 46 12.64 -7.24 -3.36
N VAL A 47 13.56 -7.96 -4.03
CA VAL A 47 13.47 -8.24 -5.47
C VAL A 47 12.22 -9.08 -5.75
N GLU A 48 11.38 -8.57 -6.65
CA GLU A 48 10.19 -9.23 -7.19
C GLU A 48 10.51 -10.65 -7.67
N GLY A 49 9.64 -11.62 -7.36
CA GLY A 49 9.79 -13.00 -7.83
C GLY A 49 10.69 -13.92 -7.00
N SER A 50 11.15 -13.50 -5.81
CA SER A 50 11.80 -14.43 -4.88
C SER A 50 10.76 -15.25 -4.09
N ALA A 51 10.95 -16.58 -4.01
CA ALA A 51 10.05 -17.47 -3.27
C ALA A 51 9.91 -17.13 -1.77
N ARG A 52 10.86 -16.34 -1.23
CA ARG A 52 10.80 -15.83 0.15
C ARG A 52 9.82 -14.67 0.27
N LEU A 53 9.79 -13.77 -0.71
CA LEU A 53 8.86 -12.64 -0.75
C LEU A 53 7.41 -13.15 -0.88
N ASP A 54 7.16 -14.09 -1.79
CA ASP A 54 5.84 -14.68 -1.99
C ASP A 54 5.27 -15.29 -0.70
N LYS A 55 6.09 -16.02 0.06
CA LYS A 55 5.67 -16.59 1.36
C LYS A 55 5.37 -15.52 2.40
N LEU A 56 6.16 -14.45 2.41
CA LEU A 56 5.95 -13.32 3.33
C LEU A 56 4.65 -12.58 2.99
N LEU A 57 4.40 -12.32 1.71
CA LEU A 57 3.18 -11.66 1.24
C LEU A 57 1.94 -12.51 1.52
N SER A 58 2.00 -13.82 1.26
CA SER A 58 0.89 -14.73 1.59
C SER A 58 0.56 -14.72 3.10
N ALA A 59 1.56 -14.78 3.98
CA ALA A 59 1.35 -14.69 5.43
C ALA A 59 0.85 -13.31 5.87
N LEU A 60 1.22 -12.23 5.17
CA LEU A 60 0.64 -10.91 5.40
C LEU A 60 -0.82 -10.87 4.95
N GLY A 61 -1.16 -11.47 3.81
CA GLY A 61 -2.53 -11.59 3.31
C GLY A 61 -3.46 -12.23 4.33
N GLU A 62 -3.08 -13.38 4.89
CA GLU A 62 -3.84 -14.05 5.95
C GLU A 62 -4.08 -13.15 7.16
N LYS A 63 -3.08 -12.37 7.58
CA LYS A 63 -3.24 -11.41 8.68
C LYS A 63 -4.22 -10.30 8.35
N HIS A 64 -4.18 -9.75 7.15
CA HIS A 64 -5.09 -8.68 6.72
C HIS A 64 -6.53 -9.19 6.61
N GLN A 65 -6.74 -10.40 6.08
CA GLN A 65 -8.06 -11.03 6.04
C GLN A 65 -8.63 -11.28 7.44
N ASN A 66 -7.79 -11.72 8.39
CA ASN A 66 -8.19 -11.86 9.80
C ASN A 66 -8.52 -10.52 10.48
N MET A 67 -8.07 -9.39 9.92
CA MET A 67 -8.43 -8.04 10.34
C MET A 67 -9.65 -7.50 9.59
N GLU A 68 -10.38 -8.35 8.85
CA GLU A 68 -11.56 -7.98 8.06
C GLU A 68 -11.27 -6.96 6.94
N VAL A 69 -10.02 -6.90 6.45
CA VAL A 69 -9.68 -6.17 5.24
C VAL A 69 -10.34 -6.86 4.05
N SER A 70 -11.02 -6.08 3.21
CA SER A 70 -11.72 -6.55 2.02
C SER A 70 -10.96 -6.16 0.76
N ASP A 71 -11.34 -6.75 -0.38
CA ASP A 71 -10.85 -6.35 -1.70
C ASP A 71 -11.02 -4.83 -1.93
N LEU A 72 -12.16 -4.25 -1.55
CA LEU A 72 -12.42 -2.82 -1.66
C LEU A 72 -11.49 -1.98 -0.78
N HIS A 73 -11.18 -2.47 0.43
CA HIS A 73 -10.22 -1.80 1.31
C HIS A 73 -8.81 -1.82 0.70
N PHE A 74 -8.42 -2.94 0.08
CA PHE A 74 -7.11 -3.07 -0.55
C PHE A 74 -6.99 -2.29 -1.87
N GLU A 75 -8.06 -2.22 -2.67
CA GLU A 75 -8.15 -1.38 -3.85
C GLU A 75 -7.97 0.10 -3.48
N GLY A 76 -8.71 0.58 -2.47
CA GLY A 76 -8.54 1.94 -1.94
C GLY A 76 -7.12 2.21 -1.41
N PHE A 77 -6.47 1.21 -0.83
CA PHE A 77 -5.07 1.30 -0.40
C PHE A 77 -4.13 1.52 -1.59
N VAL A 78 -4.28 0.74 -2.67
CA VAL A 78 -3.44 0.87 -3.87
C VAL A 78 -3.66 2.21 -4.56
N THR A 79 -4.92 2.63 -4.74
CA THR A 79 -5.25 3.93 -5.34
C THR A 79 -4.64 5.08 -4.52
N SER A 80 -4.86 5.11 -3.22
CA SER A 80 -4.34 6.18 -2.35
C SER A 80 -2.82 6.22 -2.27
N PHE A 81 -2.15 5.06 -2.34
CA PHE A 81 -0.69 4.99 -2.39
C PHE A 81 -0.15 5.63 -3.67
N ILE A 82 -0.69 5.27 -4.83
CA ILE A 82 -0.27 5.81 -6.13
C ILE A 82 -0.50 7.32 -6.19
N GLU A 83 -1.69 7.80 -5.79
CA GLU A 83 -1.99 9.23 -5.77
C GLU A 83 -1.04 10.03 -4.87
N THR A 84 -0.73 9.47 -3.69
CA THR A 84 0.19 10.11 -2.75
C THR A 84 1.60 10.13 -3.31
N LEU A 85 2.04 9.06 -3.98
CA LEU A 85 3.35 8.96 -4.60
C LEU A 85 3.51 9.91 -5.78
N ALA A 86 2.50 10.00 -6.65
CA ALA A 86 2.47 10.96 -7.75
C ALA A 86 2.58 12.40 -7.24
N THR A 87 1.84 12.73 -6.18
CA THR A 87 1.90 14.04 -5.53
C THR A 87 3.27 14.29 -4.89
N ALA A 88 3.87 13.27 -4.27
CA ALA A 88 5.15 13.38 -3.58
C ALA A 88 6.31 13.66 -4.54
N LEU A 89 6.33 12.95 -5.67
CA LEU A 89 7.35 13.06 -6.73
C LEU A 89 7.13 14.24 -7.66
N GLY A 90 5.89 14.70 -7.81
CA GLY A 90 5.55 15.91 -8.57
C GLY A 90 6.09 15.84 -10.00
N PRO A 91 6.99 16.75 -10.44
CA PRO A 91 7.55 16.74 -11.79
C PRO A 91 8.32 15.46 -12.16
N GLU A 92 8.82 14.71 -11.18
CA GLU A 92 9.54 13.44 -11.42
C GLU A 92 8.58 12.26 -11.65
N TRP A 93 7.28 12.43 -11.37
CA TRP A 93 6.28 11.43 -11.68
C TRP A 93 6.01 11.37 -13.19
N ASN A 94 6.25 10.21 -13.79
CA ASN A 94 6.05 9.97 -15.20
C ASN A 94 5.37 8.61 -15.43
N ASN A 95 4.95 8.36 -16.69
CA ASN A 95 4.20 7.16 -17.06
C ASN A 95 4.94 5.85 -16.76
N GLU A 96 6.28 5.84 -16.83
CA GLU A 96 7.07 4.64 -16.53
C GLU A 96 7.04 4.33 -15.03
N CYS A 97 7.19 5.36 -14.19
CA CYS A 97 7.03 5.23 -12.74
C CYS A 97 5.63 4.74 -12.37
N GLU A 98 4.59 5.33 -12.96
CA GLU A 98 3.20 4.94 -12.71
C GLU A 98 2.95 3.46 -13.03
N GLN A 99 3.34 3.02 -14.23
CA GLN A 99 3.16 1.63 -14.65
C GLN A 99 3.94 0.65 -13.77
N ALA A 100 5.18 0.99 -13.40
CA ALA A 100 6.00 0.15 -12.54
C ALA A 100 5.36 -0.02 -11.15
N TRP A 101 4.87 1.06 -10.53
CA TRP A 101 4.22 1.01 -9.23
C TRP A 101 2.86 0.31 -9.26
N GLN A 102 2.05 0.54 -10.30
CA GLN A 102 0.79 -0.19 -10.50
C GLN A 102 1.03 -1.68 -10.64
N SER A 103 1.99 -2.09 -11.46
CA SER A 103 2.33 -3.50 -11.65
C SER A 103 2.80 -4.15 -10.35
N PHE A 104 3.71 -3.49 -9.63
CA PHE A 104 4.22 -3.96 -8.35
C PHE A 104 3.12 -4.12 -7.30
N LEU A 105 2.26 -3.11 -7.12
CA LEU A 105 1.19 -3.16 -6.13
C LEU A 105 0.09 -4.16 -6.48
N THR A 106 -0.18 -4.35 -7.78
CA THR A 106 -1.08 -5.42 -8.25
C THR A 106 -0.50 -6.79 -7.94
N HIS A 107 0.80 -6.98 -8.14
CA HIS A 107 1.48 -8.22 -7.76
C HIS A 107 1.41 -8.45 -6.24
N VAL A 108 1.63 -7.41 -5.42
CA VAL A 108 1.49 -7.51 -3.96
C VAL A 108 0.07 -7.89 -3.56
N ALA A 109 -0.97 -7.28 -4.16
CA ALA A 109 -2.36 -7.60 -3.89
C ALA A 109 -2.67 -9.08 -4.18
N ASP A 110 -2.26 -9.57 -5.35
CA ASP A 110 -2.44 -10.98 -5.76
C ASP A 110 -1.75 -11.93 -4.77
N LYS A 111 -0.49 -11.66 -4.41
CA LYS A 111 0.25 -12.48 -3.43
C LYS A 111 -0.31 -12.42 -2.02
N MET A 112 -0.99 -11.33 -1.67
CA MET A 112 -1.74 -11.17 -0.43
C MET A 112 -3.18 -11.71 -0.52
N ASN A 113 -3.57 -12.31 -1.65
CA ASN A 113 -4.88 -12.89 -1.90
C ASN A 113 -6.03 -11.86 -1.85
N PHE A 114 -5.80 -10.68 -2.45
CA PHE A 114 -6.81 -9.65 -2.70
C PHE A 114 -7.04 -9.47 -4.19
N SER A 115 -8.31 -9.33 -4.58
CA SER A 115 -8.71 -9.08 -5.97
C SER A 115 -8.98 -7.59 -6.18
N ILE A 116 -8.06 -6.87 -6.79
CA ILE A 116 -8.23 -5.45 -7.14
C ILE A 116 -8.43 -5.28 -8.65
N SER A 117 -9.14 -4.22 -9.05
CA SER A 117 -9.25 -3.89 -10.47
C SER A 117 -7.89 -3.44 -11.00
N PRO A 118 -7.50 -3.83 -12.23
CA PRO A 118 -6.34 -3.23 -12.87
C PRO A 118 -6.61 -1.73 -13.10
N HIS A 119 -5.71 -0.89 -12.61
CA HIS A 119 -5.69 0.55 -12.87
C HIS A 119 -4.95 0.87 -14.16
#